data_AF-A0A1C3ZQ46-F1
#
_entry.id   AF-A0A1C3ZQ46-F1
#
_cell.length_a   1.000
_cell.length_b   1.000
_cell.length_c   1.000
_cell.angle_alpha   90.00
_cell.angle_beta   90.00
_cell.angle_gamma   90.00
#
_symmetry.space_group_name_H-M   'P 1'
#
loop_
_entity.id
_entity.type
_entity.pdbx_description
1 polymer ?
#
loop_
_entity_poly.entity_id
_entity_poly.type
_entity_poly.pdbx_seq_one_letter_code
_entity_poly.pdbx_strand_id
1 'polypeptide(L)'
;MDSQILSLYAKGMTTREIVATVKEMYDADVSPTLISKVTDTVKEQVTEWQNRQLDALYPVVYMDCIVVKVRQNGSVINKAVFLAPGINTEGQKALPGMWLAENEGAKFWLNVLTELKNRGLQDILIACVDGLKGFPDAKQRLPADPYPAVYHPYGTQQPRVAPQNY
;
A
#
# COMPACT_ATOMS: atom_id res chain seq x y z
N MET A 1 14.00 -15.58 17.45
CA MET A 1 13.21 -16.52 16.65
C MET A 1 12.10 -15.79 15.90
N ASP A 2 11.19 -15.11 16.60
CA ASP A 2 10.04 -14.39 15.98
C ASP A 2 10.45 -13.35 14.94
N SER A 3 11.45 -12.52 15.23
CA SER A 3 12.00 -11.54 14.28
C SER A 3 12.55 -12.17 13.00
N GLN A 4 13.10 -13.38 13.10
CA GLN A 4 13.61 -14.12 11.95
C GLN A 4 12.47 -14.73 11.14
N ILE A 5 11.44 -15.27 11.81
CA ILE A 5 10.20 -15.72 11.16
C ILE A 5 9.57 -14.57 10.36
N LEU A 6 9.45 -13.39 10.97
CA LEU A 6 8.94 -12.18 10.30
C LEU A 6 9.82 -11.76 9.13
N SER A 7 11.15 -11.81 9.27
CA SER A 7 12.08 -11.49 8.18
C SER A 7 11.95 -12.46 7.00
N LEU A 8 11.84 -13.77 7.26
CA LEU A 8 11.66 -14.78 6.21
C LEU A 8 10.31 -14.62 5.51
N TYR A 9 9.25 -14.33 6.27
CA TYR A 9 7.93 -14.03 5.71
C TYR A 9 7.95 -12.77 4.84
N ALA A 10 8.60 -11.69 5.31
CA ALA A 10 8.76 -10.46 4.54
C ALA A 10 9.58 -10.64 3.25
N LYS A 11 10.45 -11.66 3.20
CA LYS A 11 11.19 -12.07 1.99
C LYS A 11 10.36 -12.93 1.03
N GLY A 12 9.09 -13.20 1.35
CA GLY A 12 8.15 -13.90 0.48
C GLY A 12 8.13 -15.43 0.67
N MET A 13 8.76 -15.96 1.71
CA MET A 13 8.71 -17.40 1.99
C MET A 13 7.31 -17.81 2.50
N THR A 14 6.83 -18.94 2.01
CA THR A 14 5.60 -19.56 2.48
C THR A 14 5.76 -20.07 3.90
N THR A 15 4.65 -20.23 4.64
CA THR A 15 4.69 -20.75 6.02
C THR A 15 5.35 -22.13 6.11
N ARG A 16 5.22 -22.96 5.07
CA ARG A 16 5.86 -24.29 5.01
C ARG A 16 7.38 -24.20 4.81
N GLU A 17 7.84 -23.30 3.93
CA GLU A 17 9.27 -23.06 3.74
C GLU A 17 9.90 -22.51 5.02
N ILE A 18 9.23 -21.59 5.71
CA ILE A 18 9.70 -21.05 6.99
C ILE A 18 9.82 -22.16 8.05
N VAL A 19 8.85 -23.07 8.14
CA VAL A 19 8.93 -24.23 9.05
C VAL A 19 10.17 -25.08 8.73
N ALA A 20 10.41 -25.37 7.45
CA ALA A 20 11.58 -26.15 7.03
C ALA A 20 12.90 -25.44 7.37
N THR A 21 13.01 -24.13 7.09
CA THR A 21 14.20 -23.33 7.42
C THR A 21 14.45 -23.26 8.91
N VAL A 22 13.41 -23.13 9.74
CA VAL A 22 13.54 -23.12 11.19
C VAL A 22 14.05 -24.46 11.70
N LYS A 23 13.53 -25.58 11.18
CA LYS A 23 14.01 -26.93 11.54
C LYS A 23 15.47 -27.12 11.13
N GLU A 24 15.87 -26.68 9.94
CA GLU A 24 17.25 -26.81 9.45
C GLU A 24 18.25 -25.99 10.28
N MET A 25 17.92 -24.73 10.58
CA MET A 25 18.84 -23.83 11.28
C MET A 25 18.92 -24.07 12.80
N TYR A 26 17.82 -24.50 13.43
CA TYR A 26 17.68 -24.52 14.88
C TYR A 26 17.28 -25.90 15.45
N ASP A 27 17.11 -26.92 14.61
CA ASP A 27 16.56 -28.24 14.96
C ASP A 27 15.20 -28.17 15.71
N ALA A 28 14.48 -27.06 15.54
CA ALA A 28 13.24 -26.77 16.25
C ALA A 28 12.02 -27.15 15.42
N ASP A 29 11.12 -27.95 15.98
CA ASP A 29 9.84 -28.29 15.37
C ASP A 29 8.80 -27.20 15.65
N VAL A 30 8.44 -26.47 14.60
CA VAL A 30 7.40 -25.42 14.65
C VAL A 30 6.25 -25.75 13.71
N SER A 31 5.02 -25.41 14.12
CA SER A 31 3.85 -25.63 13.28
C SER A 31 3.62 -24.46 12.32
N PRO A 32 3.02 -24.68 11.14
CA PRO A 32 2.58 -23.58 10.27
C PRO A 32 1.62 -22.61 10.98
N THR A 33 0.79 -23.11 11.90
CA THR A 33 -0.10 -22.29 12.73
C THR A 33 0.68 -21.34 13.64
N LEU A 34 1.81 -21.78 14.20
CA LEU A 34 2.69 -20.92 14.99
C LEU A 34 3.30 -19.82 14.12
N ILE A 35 3.79 -20.17 12.92
CA ILE A 35 4.28 -19.18 11.96
C ILE A 35 3.22 -18.13 11.65
N SER A 36 1.98 -18.56 11.35
CA SER A 36 0.86 -17.63 11.11
C SER A 36 0.56 -16.74 12.31
N LYS A 37 0.61 -17.27 13.54
CA LYS A 37 0.41 -16.46 14.76
C LYS A 37 1.50 -15.41 14.93
N VAL A 38 2.76 -15.78 14.69
CA VAL A 38 3.88 -14.83 14.73
C VAL A 38 3.71 -13.75 13.66
N THR A 39 3.36 -14.10 12.43
CA THR A 39 3.11 -13.11 11.37
C THR A 39 1.90 -12.22 11.65
N ASP A 40 0.93 -12.69 12.42
CA ASP A 40 -0.22 -11.88 12.81
C ASP A 40 0.12 -10.81 13.85
N THR A 41 1.25 -10.93 14.56
CA THR A 41 1.67 -9.94 15.57
C THR A 41 1.96 -8.56 14.97
N VAL A 42 2.30 -8.47 13.67
CA VAL A 42 2.55 -7.17 13.02
C VAL A 42 1.26 -6.44 12.61
N LYS A 43 0.07 -7.06 12.74
CA LYS A 43 -1.21 -6.44 12.33
C LYS A 43 -1.49 -5.13 13.07
N GLU A 44 -1.18 -5.09 14.37
CA GLU A 44 -1.33 -3.87 15.17
C GLU A 44 -0.38 -2.78 14.66
N GLN A 45 0.89 -3.12 14.44
CA GLN A 45 1.90 -2.20 13.90
C GLN A 45 1.53 -1.68 12.50
N VAL A 46 0.94 -2.52 11.64
CA VAL A 46 0.42 -2.11 10.33
C VAL A 46 -0.71 -1.09 10.50
N THR A 47 -1.62 -1.33 11.44
CA THR A 47 -2.73 -0.41 11.74
C THR A 47 -2.21 0.92 12.28
N GLU A 48 -1.25 0.90 13.20
CA GLU A 48 -0.59 2.10 13.71
C GLU A 48 0.13 2.86 12.59
N TRP A 49 0.89 2.15 11.75
CA TRP A 49 1.59 2.73 10.61
C TRP A 49 0.60 3.36 9.62
N GLN A 50 -0.54 2.73 9.35
CA GLN A 50 -1.59 3.26 8.48
C GLN A 50 -2.23 4.53 9.04
N ASN A 51 -2.32 4.68 10.37
CA ASN A 51 -2.95 5.83 11.01
C ASN A 51 -1.96 6.89 11.50
N ARG A 52 -0.65 6.68 11.30
CA ARG A 52 0.39 7.60 11.77
C ARG A 52 0.19 9.00 11.20
N GLN A 53 0.58 10.00 12.00
CA GLN A 53 0.67 11.39 11.55
C GLN A 53 1.64 11.49 10.38
N LEU A 54 1.28 12.32 9.41
CA LEU A 54 2.01 12.62 8.20
C LEU A 54 2.63 14.01 8.29
N ASP A 55 3.67 14.23 7.49
CA ASP A 55 4.20 15.57 7.30
C ASP A 55 3.12 16.47 6.67
N ALA A 56 3.15 17.76 7.03
CA ALA A 56 2.18 18.71 6.50
C ALA A 56 2.30 18.92 4.98
N LEU A 57 3.47 18.64 4.39
CA LEU A 57 3.77 18.88 2.98
C LEU A 57 4.58 17.74 2.38
N TYR A 58 4.11 17.22 1.23
CA TYR A 58 4.88 16.35 0.36
C TYR A 58 5.06 17.02 -1.01
N PRO A 59 6.28 17.47 -1.39
CA PRO A 59 6.50 18.10 -2.69
C PRO A 59 6.03 17.27 -3.88
N VAL A 60 6.21 15.95 -3.83
CA VAL A 60 5.79 15.03 -4.90
C VAL A 60 5.13 13.80 -4.28
N VAL A 61 3.95 13.43 -4.79
CA VAL A 61 3.28 12.16 -4.49
C VAL A 61 2.88 11.49 -5.79
N TYR A 62 3.19 10.20 -5.91
CA TYR A 62 2.69 9.34 -6.97
C TYR A 62 1.51 8.55 -6.43
N MET A 63 0.43 8.50 -7.19
CA MET A 63 -0.73 7.66 -6.90
C MET A 63 -0.73 6.53 -7.90
N ASP A 64 -0.46 5.32 -7.41
CA ASP A 64 -0.31 4.12 -8.23
C ASP A 64 -1.29 3.03 -7.76
N CYS A 65 -1.54 2.04 -8.60
CA CYS A 65 -2.41 0.92 -8.33
C CYS A 65 -1.78 -0.38 -8.81
N ILE A 66 -1.53 -1.31 -7.89
CA ILE A 66 -1.09 -2.66 -8.21
C ILE A 66 -2.24 -3.64 -8.01
N VAL A 67 -2.37 -4.62 -8.91
CA VAL A 67 -3.36 -5.70 -8.78
C VAL A 67 -2.67 -6.94 -8.24
N VAL A 68 -3.14 -7.43 -7.11
CA VAL A 68 -2.63 -8.64 -6.46
C VAL A 68 -3.68 -9.75 -6.47
N LYS A 69 -3.25 -10.99 -6.75
CA LYS A 69 -4.09 -12.18 -6.61
C LYS A 69 -4.13 -12.58 -5.15
N VAL A 70 -5.31 -12.56 -4.54
CA VAL A 70 -5.51 -12.99 -3.15
C VAL A 70 -6.50 -14.14 -3.09
N ARG A 71 -6.26 -15.07 -2.16
CA ARG A 71 -7.20 -16.14 -1.89
C ARG A 71 -8.20 -15.67 -0.84
N GLN A 72 -9.48 -15.61 -1.19
CA GLN A 72 -10.57 -15.23 -0.31
C GLN A 72 -11.73 -16.19 -0.49
N ASN A 73 -12.28 -16.72 0.61
CA ASN A 73 -13.43 -17.64 0.62
C ASN A 73 -13.28 -18.84 -0.34
N GLY A 74 -12.08 -19.41 -0.42
CA GLY A 74 -11.78 -20.57 -1.27
C GLY A 74 -11.39 -20.25 -2.72
N SER A 75 -11.68 -19.04 -3.20
CA SER A 75 -11.40 -18.60 -4.58
C SER A 75 -10.23 -17.62 -4.64
N VAL A 76 -9.52 -17.58 -5.79
CA VAL A 76 -8.51 -16.55 -6.06
C VAL A 76 -9.17 -15.39 -6.78
N ILE A 77 -9.12 -14.21 -6.18
CA ILE A 77 -9.66 -12.98 -6.74
C ILE A 77 -8.56 -11.93 -6.91
N ASN A 78 -8.75 -11.03 -7.86
CA ASN A 78 -7.90 -9.86 -8.02
C ASN A 78 -8.34 -8.77 -7.04
N LYS A 79 -7.41 -8.21 -6.26
CA LYS A 79 -7.63 -7.00 -5.47
C LYS A 79 -6.71 -5.89 -5.93
N ALA A 80 -7.25 -4.68 -6.02
CA ALA A 80 -6.47 -3.48 -6.28
C ALA A 80 -5.89 -2.95 -4.95
N VAL A 81 -4.59 -2.67 -4.95
CA VAL A 81 -3.87 -2.00 -3.87
C VAL A 81 -3.42 -0.65 -4.41
N PHE A 82 -4.04 0.41 -3.89
CA PHE A 82 -3.68 1.77 -4.19
C PHE A 82 -2.56 2.22 -3.26
N LEU A 83 -1.55 2.86 -3.83
CA LEU A 83 -0.34 3.28 -3.14
C LEU A 83 -0.14 4.78 -3.37
N ALA A 84 0.28 5.49 -2.32
CA ALA A 84 0.64 6.90 -2.42
C ALA A 84 2.11 7.13 -2.03
N PRO A 85 3.12 6.59 -2.73
CA PRO A 85 4.51 6.90 -2.44
C PRO A 85 4.83 8.37 -2.75
N GLY A 86 5.54 9.03 -1.85
CA GLY A 86 5.91 10.44 -1.99
C GLY A 86 7.34 10.73 -1.55
N ILE A 87 7.76 11.95 -1.82
CA ILE A 87 9.01 12.53 -1.34
C ILE A 87 8.65 13.60 -0.32
N ASN A 88 9.25 13.56 0.86
CA ASN A 88 9.04 14.59 1.88
C ASN A 88 9.93 15.82 1.63
N THR A 89 9.82 16.84 2.47
CA THR A 89 10.59 18.10 2.34
C THR A 89 12.10 17.92 2.56
N GLU A 90 12.52 16.80 3.16
CA GLU A 90 13.94 16.42 3.32
C GLU A 90 14.49 15.67 2.10
N GLY A 91 13.68 15.41 1.08
CA GLY A 91 14.06 14.64 -0.10
C GLY A 91 14.04 13.12 0.11
N GLN A 92 13.48 12.63 1.22
CA GLN A 92 13.39 11.20 1.54
C GLN A 92 12.11 10.58 0.97
N LYS A 93 12.22 9.33 0.52
CA LYS A 93 11.06 8.54 0.10
C LYS A 93 10.23 8.13 1.31
N ALA A 94 8.93 8.32 1.21
CA ALA A 94 7.96 7.88 2.21
C ALA A 94 6.74 7.27 1.52
N LEU A 95 6.00 6.42 2.22
CA LEU A 95 4.72 5.90 1.76
C LEU A 95 3.60 6.45 2.65
N PRO A 96 3.05 7.64 2.34
CA PRO A 96 1.92 8.26 3.01
C PRO A 96 0.72 7.34 3.25
N GLY A 97 0.39 6.46 2.29
CA GLY A 97 -0.72 5.54 2.48
C GLY A 97 -0.77 4.39 1.48
N MET A 98 -1.56 3.39 1.86
CA MET A 98 -1.83 2.18 1.10
C MET A 98 -3.25 1.69 1.41
N TRP A 99 -4.06 1.47 0.37
CA TRP A 99 -5.48 1.13 0.50
C TRP A 99 -5.85 -0.05 -0.37
N LEU A 100 -6.63 -0.97 0.18
CA LEU A 100 -7.29 -2.02 -0.59
C LEU A 100 -8.66 -1.52 -1.04
N ALA A 101 -8.95 -1.62 -2.33
CA ALA A 101 -10.27 -1.30 -2.85
C ALA A 101 -10.71 -2.30 -3.92
N GLU A 102 -12.02 -2.52 -3.99
CA GLU A 102 -12.64 -3.33 -5.04
C GLU A 102 -13.01 -2.47 -6.26
N ASN A 103 -13.29 -1.18 -6.06
CA ASN A 103 -13.71 -0.25 -7.09
C ASN A 103 -12.91 1.05 -7.03
N GLU A 104 -12.55 1.56 -8.20
CA GLU A 104 -11.91 2.86 -8.38
C GLU A 104 -12.95 3.90 -8.83
N GLY A 105 -13.12 4.97 -8.05
CA GLY A 105 -14.02 6.05 -8.41
C GLY A 105 -13.91 7.25 -7.49
N ALA A 106 -14.60 8.35 -7.82
CA ALA A 106 -14.47 9.63 -7.13
C ALA A 106 -14.72 9.55 -5.61
N LYS A 107 -15.63 8.68 -5.16
CA LYS A 107 -15.90 8.49 -3.72
C LYS A 107 -14.73 7.85 -2.98
N PHE A 108 -14.06 6.89 -3.62
CA PHE A 108 -12.87 6.26 -3.05
C PHE A 108 -11.74 7.28 -2.90
N TRP A 109 -11.44 8.03 -3.97
CA TRP A 109 -10.39 9.05 -3.94
C TRP A 109 -10.69 10.18 -2.96
N LEU A 110 -11.94 10.59 -2.80
CA LEU A 110 -12.33 11.56 -1.78
C LEU A 110 -12.04 11.03 -0.37
N ASN A 111 -12.35 9.76 -0.09
CA ASN A 111 -12.03 9.14 1.20
C ASN A 111 -10.51 9.10 1.45
N VAL A 112 -9.73 8.71 0.44
CA VAL A 112 -8.25 8.69 0.52
C VAL A 112 -7.70 10.07 0.85
N LEU A 113 -8.11 11.11 0.12
CA LEU A 113 -7.63 12.48 0.35
C LEU A 113 -8.09 13.02 1.72
N THR A 114 -9.30 12.68 2.16
CA THR A 114 -9.81 13.05 3.48
C THR A 114 -9.01 12.37 4.61
N GLU A 115 -8.69 11.09 4.46
CA GLU A 115 -7.86 10.36 5.42
C GLU A 115 -6.46 10.97 5.53
N LEU A 116 -5.80 11.22 4.40
CA LEU A 116 -4.48 11.86 4.38
C LEU A 116 -4.51 13.22 5.09
N LYS A 117 -5.55 14.03 4.84
CA LYS A 117 -5.75 15.32 5.51
C LYS A 117 -5.94 15.18 7.01
N ASN A 118 -6.77 14.24 7.45
CA ASN A 118 -7.01 13.97 8.88
C ASN A 118 -5.74 13.49 9.60
N ARG A 119 -4.80 12.91 8.86
CA ARG A 119 -3.48 12.49 9.35
C ARG A 119 -2.44 13.60 9.31
N GLY A 120 -2.81 14.84 9.00
CA GLY A 120 -1.94 16.02 9.10
C GLY A 120 -1.47 16.58 7.76
N LEU A 121 -1.67 15.86 6.65
CA LEU A 121 -1.28 16.34 5.32
C LEU A 121 -2.09 17.60 4.97
N GLN A 122 -1.40 18.70 4.69
CA GLN A 122 -2.04 19.95 4.28
C GLN A 122 -1.95 20.16 2.77
N ASP A 123 -0.82 19.79 2.16
CA ASP A 123 -0.56 20.13 0.75
C ASP A 123 0.34 19.10 0.04
N ILE A 124 0.12 18.97 -1.27
CA ILE A 124 0.92 18.19 -2.21
C ILE A 124 1.19 19.08 -3.43
N LEU A 125 2.45 19.45 -3.70
CA LEU A 125 2.74 20.37 -4.80
C LEU A 125 2.57 19.70 -6.18
N ILE A 126 3.01 18.44 -6.30
CA ILE A 126 2.92 17.66 -7.52
C ILE A 126 2.31 16.30 -7.20
N ALA A 127 1.15 16.03 -7.80
CA ALA A 127 0.48 14.74 -7.71
C ALA A 127 0.53 14.05 -9.07
N CYS A 128 1.30 12.97 -9.16
CA CYS A 128 1.44 12.14 -10.34
C CYS A 128 0.37 11.05 -10.29
N VAL A 129 -0.56 11.02 -11.25
CA VAL A 129 -1.70 10.09 -11.28
C VAL A 129 -1.75 9.42 -12.65
N ASP A 130 -1.77 8.09 -12.73
CA ASP A 130 -1.91 7.39 -14.00
C ASP A 130 -3.35 6.94 -14.27
N GLY A 131 -4.02 7.61 -15.22
CA GLY A 131 -5.31 7.16 -15.75
C GLY A 131 -6.44 7.03 -14.72
N LEU A 132 -6.23 7.52 -13.48
CA LEU A 132 -7.09 7.22 -12.35
C LEU A 132 -8.45 7.92 -12.50
N LYS A 133 -9.50 7.12 -12.72
CA LYS A 133 -10.84 7.62 -13.02
C LYS A 133 -11.46 8.23 -11.76
N GLY A 134 -11.98 9.46 -11.88
CA GLY A 134 -12.68 10.16 -10.80
C GLY A 134 -11.78 10.84 -9.76
N PHE A 135 -10.45 10.74 -9.87
CA PHE A 135 -9.54 11.54 -9.04
C PHE A 135 -9.70 13.06 -9.30
N PRO A 136 -9.80 13.55 -10.55
CA PRO A 136 -10.09 14.96 -10.81
C PRO A 136 -11.41 15.44 -10.18
N ASP A 137 -12.46 14.62 -10.24
CA ASP A 137 -13.78 14.94 -9.68
C ASP A 137 -13.74 15.00 -8.14
N ALA A 138 -12.92 14.16 -7.50
CA ALA A 138 -12.74 14.17 -6.05
C ALA A 138 -12.08 15.48 -5.58
N LYS A 139 -11.09 16.00 -6.34
CA LYS A 139 -10.43 17.28 -6.02
C LYS A 139 -11.42 18.43 -6.01
N GLN A 140 -12.31 18.53 -7.01
CA GLN A 140 -13.28 19.64 -7.11
C GLN A 140 -14.20 19.71 -5.87
N ARG A 141 -14.36 18.61 -5.15
CA ARG A 141 -15.20 18.53 -3.94
C ARG A 141 -14.46 18.93 -2.66
N LEU A 142 -13.13 19.05 -2.70
CA LEU A 142 -12.34 19.59 -1.60
C LEU A 142 -12.39 21.13 -1.61
N PRO A 143 -12.30 21.79 -0.44
CA PRO A 143 -12.19 23.25 -0.37
C PRO A 143 -11.06 23.76 -1.27
N ALA A 144 -11.25 24.94 -1.87
CA ALA A 144 -10.27 25.53 -2.79
C ALA A 144 -8.89 25.64 -2.13
N ASP A 145 -7.92 24.97 -2.73
CA ASP A 145 -6.52 25.06 -2.38
C ASP A 145 -5.93 26.36 -2.97
N PRO A 146 -5.33 27.26 -2.17
CA PRO A 146 -4.67 28.46 -2.70
C PRO A 146 -3.47 28.13 -3.62
N TYR A 147 -2.92 26.91 -3.55
CA TYR A 147 -1.81 26.45 -4.38
C TYR A 147 -2.20 25.13 -5.08
N PRO A 148 -2.87 25.17 -6.23
CA PRO A 148 -3.35 23.95 -6.85
C PRO A 148 -2.19 23.02 -7.21
N ALA A 149 -2.15 21.83 -6.61
CA ALA A 149 -1.27 20.75 -7.01
C ALA A 149 -1.23 20.58 -8.53
N VAL A 150 -0.03 20.49 -9.11
CA VAL A 150 0.15 20.26 -10.55
C VAL A 150 0.04 18.78 -10.85
N TYR A 151 -0.93 18.41 -11.68
CA TYR A 151 -1.16 17.01 -12.05
C TYR A 151 -0.41 16.67 -13.32
N HIS A 152 0.36 15.59 -13.24
CA HIS A 152 1.05 15.04 -14.40
C HIS A 152 0.62 13.59 -14.60
N PRO A 153 0.02 13.25 -15.75
CA PRO A 153 -0.13 11.85 -16.13
C PRO A 153 1.26 11.28 -16.43
N TYR A 154 1.64 10.20 -15.74
CA TYR A 154 2.88 9.48 -16.03
C TYR A 154 2.55 8.13 -16.65
N GLY A 155 2.96 7.95 -17.92
CA GLY A 155 3.05 6.64 -18.57
C GLY A 155 1.76 6.05 -19.14
N THR A 156 1.41 6.38 -20.38
CA THR A 156 0.43 5.61 -21.20
C THR A 156 0.92 4.22 -21.61
N GLN A 157 2.01 3.70 -21.04
CA GLN A 157 2.63 2.42 -21.39
C GLN A 157 3.32 1.78 -20.17
N GLN A 158 2.55 1.31 -19.19
CA GLN A 158 2.97 0.09 -18.50
C GLN A 158 2.33 -1.10 -19.23
N PRO A 159 3.10 -2.14 -19.63
CA PRO A 159 2.50 -3.32 -20.20
C PRO A 159 1.53 -3.89 -19.16
N ARG A 160 0.24 -4.02 -19.53
CA ARG A 160 -0.68 -4.89 -18.81
C ARG A 160 0.05 -6.20 -18.62
N VAL A 161 0.34 -6.57 -17.37
CA VAL A 161 0.87 -7.90 -17.08
C VAL A 161 -0.16 -8.86 -17.66
N ALA A 162 0.19 -9.47 -18.79
CA ALA A 162 -0.65 -10.49 -19.41
C ALA A 162 -0.91 -11.55 -18.33
N PRO A 163 -2.13 -12.09 -18.22
CA PRO A 163 -2.37 -13.17 -17.29
C PRO A 163 -1.42 -14.31 -17.65
N GLN A 164 -0.38 -14.50 -16.82
CA GLN A 164 0.39 -15.73 -16.83
C GLN A 164 -0.57 -16.81 -16.35
N ASN A 165 -1.05 -17.59 -17.31
CA ASN A 165 -1.69 -18.87 -17.07
C ASN A 165 -0.59 -19.81 -16.59
N TYR A 166 -0.64 -20.18 -15.32
CA TYR A 166 -0.09 -21.43 -14.81
C TYR A 166 -1.26 -22.30 -14.39
#